data_AF-A0A7C1Y928-F1
#
_entry.id   AF-A0A7C1Y928-F1
#
_cell.length_a   1.000
_cell.length_b   1.000
_cell.length_c   1.000
_cell.angle_alpha   90.00
_cell.angle_beta   90.00
_cell.angle_gamma   90.00
#
_symmetry.space_group_name_H-M   'P 1'
#
loop_
_entity.id
_entity.type
_entity.pdbx_description
1 polymer ?
#
loop_
_entity_poly.entity_id
_entity_poly.type
_entity_poly.pdbx_seq_one_letter_code
_entity_poly.pdbx_strand_id
1 'polypeptide(L)'
;MSTDPVVARRALISKWVERARRAGYLMFAAAVVLFVVGFIIDFSPLMVTVISALLFVGTVVLAPAIVLHYGVAKAEREDPGR
;
A
#
# COMPACT_ATOMS: atom_id res chain seq x y z
N MET A 1 11.77 29.16 15.94
CA MET A 1 11.43 27.90 15.25
C MET A 1 10.32 27.23 16.05
N SER A 2 9.06 27.54 15.74
CA SER A 2 7.93 26.83 16.33
C SER A 2 7.81 25.51 15.59
N THR A 3 8.11 24.39 16.25
CA THR A 3 7.88 23.06 15.68
C THR A 3 6.37 22.89 15.55
N ASP A 4 5.82 23.15 14.37
CA ASP A 4 4.39 23.00 14.14
C ASP A 4 4.00 21.52 14.37
N PRO A 5 3.15 21.22 15.37
CA PRO A 5 2.73 19.85 15.65
C PRO A 5 2.02 19.19 14.45
N VAL A 6 1.48 19.97 13.51
CA VAL A 6 0.86 19.45 12.29
C VAL A 6 1.89 18.85 11.32
N VAL A 7 3.03 19.52 11.13
CA VAL A 7 4.12 19.03 10.26
C VAL A 7 4.71 17.72 10.81
N ALA A 8 4.91 17.64 12.13
CA ALA A 8 5.39 16.40 12.77
C ALA A 8 4.40 15.22 12.60
N ARG A 9 3.09 15.48 12.71
CA ARG A 9 2.05 14.45 12.48
C ARG A 9 2.00 13.99 11.02
N ARG A 10 2.12 14.90 10.05
CA ARG A 10 2.16 14.57 8.61
C ARG A 10 3.35 13.66 8.27
N ALA A 11 4.53 13.95 8.82
CA ALA A 11 5.72 13.11 8.62
C ALA A 11 5.53 11.68 9.15
N LEU A 12 4.83 11.49 10.27
CA LEU A 12 4.50 10.17 10.80
C LEU A 12 3.51 9.44 9.89
N ILE A 13 2.44 10.11 9.44
CA ILE A 13 1.44 9.53 8.53
C ILE A 13 2.11 9.10 7.23
N SER A 14 2.98 9.94 6.65
CA SER A 14 3.73 9.64 5.43
C SER A 14 4.55 8.35 5.55
N LYS A 15 5.25 8.16 6.68
CA LYS A 15 6.03 6.93 6.95
C LYS A 15 5.15 5.68 7.00
N TRP A 16 4.01 5.74 7.67
CA TRP A 16 3.07 4.62 7.74
C TRP A 16 2.43 4.30 6.41
N VAL A 17 2.05 5.33 5.65
CA VAL A 17 1.47 5.22 4.32
C VAL A 17 2.47 4.58 3.33
N GLU A 18 3.74 5.00 3.35
CA GLU A 18 4.76 4.41 2.47
C GLU A 18 4.99 2.93 2.80
N ARG A 19 4.97 2.55 4.09
CA ARG A 19 5.05 1.14 4.51
C ARG A 19 3.83 0.34 4.06
N ALA A 20 2.62 0.89 4.23
CA ALA A 20 1.38 0.24 3.80
C ALA A 20 1.37 0.03 2.27
N ARG A 21 1.83 1.03 1.50
CA ARG A 21 1.92 0.95 0.04
C ARG A 21 2.90 -0.13 -0.40
N ARG A 22 4.09 -0.20 0.21
CA ARG A 22 5.06 -1.27 -0.05
C ARG A 22 4.51 -2.65 0.29
N ALA A 23 3.86 -2.79 1.45
CA ALA A 23 3.24 -4.06 1.86
C ALA A 23 2.16 -4.50 0.86
N GLY A 24 1.30 -3.59 0.41
CA GLY A 24 0.30 -3.88 -0.62
C GLY A 24 0.92 -4.32 -1.95
N TYR A 25 1.97 -3.64 -2.41
CA TYR A 25 2.67 -4.06 -3.63
C TYR A 25 3.35 -5.43 -3.50
N LEU A 26 3.92 -5.75 -2.33
CA LEU A 26 4.50 -7.07 -2.08
C LEU A 26 3.43 -8.17 -2.10
N MET A 27 2.24 -7.91 -1.57
CA MET A 27 1.11 -8.84 -1.67
C MET A 27 0.70 -9.08 -3.13
N PHE A 28 0.60 -8.02 -3.96
CA PHE A 28 0.33 -8.18 -5.38
C PHE A 28 1.44 -8.96 -6.10
N ALA A 29 2.71 -8.67 -5.82
CA ALA A 29 3.84 -9.40 -6.40
C ALA A 29 3.79 -10.89 -6.03
N ALA A 30 3.51 -11.21 -4.75
CA ALA A 30 3.34 -12.58 -4.30
C ALA A 30 2.16 -13.29 -5.00
N ALA A 31 1.03 -12.60 -5.17
CA ALA A 31 -0.12 -13.12 -5.90
C ALA A 31 0.23 -13.45 -7.37
N VAL A 32 0.99 -12.57 -8.03
CA VAL A 32 1.46 -12.80 -9.41
C VAL A 32 2.40 -14.01 -9.47
N VAL A 33 3.36 -14.13 -8.53
CA VAL A 33 4.27 -15.29 -8.48
C VAL A 33 3.48 -16.59 -8.28
N LEU A 34 2.55 -16.63 -7.32
CA LEU A 34 1.68 -17.78 -7.09
C LEU A 34 0.83 -18.13 -8.32
N PHE A 35 0.32 -17.12 -9.01
CA PHE A 35 -0.43 -17.31 -10.25
C PHE A 35 0.44 -17.92 -11.35
N VAL A 36 1.65 -17.42 -11.57
CA VAL A 36 2.59 -17.96 -12.57
C VAL A 36 2.98 -19.39 -12.22
N VAL A 37 3.22 -19.69 -10.94
CA VAL A 37 3.50 -21.06 -10.47
C VAL A 37 2.30 -21.97 -10.75
N GLY A 38 1.09 -21.57 -10.37
CA GLY A 38 -0.13 -22.35 -10.66
C GLY A 38 -0.39 -22.51 -12.17
N PHE A 39 0.00 -21.53 -12.98
CA PHE A 39 -0.11 -21.60 -14.43
C PHE A 39 0.85 -22.64 -15.05
N ILE A 40 2.02 -22.88 -14.45
CA ILE A 40 3.01 -23.84 -14.95
C ILE A 40 2.68 -25.29 -14.52
N ILE A 41 2.14 -25.48 -13.31
CA ILE A 41 2.01 -26.79 -12.66
C ILE A 41 0.55 -27.25 -12.49
N ASP A 42 -0.43 -26.45 -12.93
CA ASP A 42 -1.87 -26.51 -12.63
C ASP A 42 -2.31 -25.88 -11.29
N PHE A 43 -3.51 -25.31 -11.33
CA PHE A 43 -4.12 -24.61 -10.20
C PHE A 43 -4.83 -25.58 -9.25
N SER A 44 -4.39 -25.60 -7.99
CA SER A 44 -5.15 -26.23 -6.91
C SER A 44 -6.24 -25.29 -6.35
N PRO A 45 -7.35 -25.81 -5.81
CA PRO A 45 -8.38 -24.97 -5.17
C PRO A 45 -7.84 -24.08 -4.04
N LEU A 46 -6.82 -24.57 -3.32
CA LEU A 46 -6.15 -23.81 -2.27
C LEU A 46 -5.35 -22.63 -2.86
N MET A 47 -4.59 -22.85 -3.94
CA MET A 47 -3.85 -21.78 -4.61
C MET A 47 -4.78 -20.67 -5.12
N VAL A 48 -5.88 -21.05 -5.78
CA VAL A 48 -6.86 -20.07 -6.27
C VAL A 48 -7.40 -19.24 -5.11
N THR A 49 -7.78 -19.88 -4.00
CA THR A 49 -8.29 -19.20 -2.80
C THR A 49 -7.25 -18.22 -2.22
N VAL A 50 -5.99 -18.64 -2.11
CA VAL A 50 -4.90 -17.81 -1.58
C VAL A 50 -4.64 -16.62 -2.49
N ILE A 51 -4.56 -16.83 -3.82
CA ILE A 51 -4.35 -15.75 -4.80
C ILE A 51 -5.51 -14.74 -4.71
N SER A 52 -6.76 -15.21 -4.72
CA SER A 52 -7.93 -14.34 -4.58
C SER A 52 -7.93 -13.54 -3.27
N ALA A 53 -7.56 -14.17 -2.16
CA ALA A 53 -7.43 -13.50 -0.87
C ALA A 53 -6.34 -12.42 -0.88
N LEU A 54 -5.15 -12.71 -1.44
CA LEU A 54 -4.08 -11.71 -1.56
C LEU A 54 -4.51 -10.52 -2.43
N LEU A 55 -5.21 -10.77 -3.54
CA LEU A 55 -5.70 -9.69 -4.40
C LEU A 55 -6.75 -8.81 -3.69
N PHE A 56 -7.69 -9.42 -2.97
CA PHE A 56 -8.69 -8.68 -2.21
C PHE A 56 -8.06 -7.84 -1.10
N VAL A 57 -7.24 -8.47 -0.25
CA VAL A 57 -6.56 -7.78 0.86
C VAL A 57 -5.61 -6.71 0.34
N GLY A 58 -4.83 -7.04 -0.70
CA GLY A 58 -3.93 -6.10 -1.37
C GLY A 58 -4.67 -4.87 -1.86
N THR A 59 -5.83 -5.03 -2.52
CA THR A 59 -6.64 -3.92 -3.02
C THR A 59 -7.18 -3.04 -1.88
N VAL A 60 -7.74 -3.66 -0.83
CA VAL A 60 -8.31 -2.95 0.33
C VAL A 60 -7.25 -2.17 1.09
N VAL A 61 -6.00 -2.65 1.13
CA VAL A 61 -4.87 -1.93 1.76
C VAL A 61 -4.31 -0.85 0.84
N LEU A 62 -4.17 -1.13 -0.46
CA LEU A 62 -3.52 -0.21 -1.40
C LEU A 62 -4.37 1.04 -1.67
N ALA A 63 -5.69 0.88 -1.82
CA ALA A 63 -6.59 1.99 -2.11
C ALA A 63 -6.52 3.15 -1.07
N PRO A 64 -6.70 2.92 0.24
CA PRO A 64 -6.57 3.98 1.25
C PRO A 64 -5.13 4.47 1.37
N ALA A 65 -4.12 3.60 1.21
CA ALA A 65 -2.72 4.01 1.24
C ALA A 65 -2.40 5.00 0.10
N ILE A 66 -2.92 4.77 -1.11
CA ILE A 66 -2.73 5.67 -2.25
C ILE A 66 -3.42 7.02 -2.00
N VAL A 67 -4.67 7.02 -1.52
CA VAL A 67 -5.41 8.26 -1.23
C VAL A 67 -4.69 9.09 -0.16
N LEU A 68 -4.25 8.46 0.93
CA LEU A 68 -3.51 9.15 2.00
C LEU A 68 -2.16 9.68 1.50
N HIS A 69 -1.47 8.94 0.64
CA HIS A 69 -0.19 9.38 0.06
C HIS A 69 -0.36 10.66 -0.77
N TYR A 70 -1.36 10.68 -1.65
CA TYR A 70 -1.66 11.86 -2.46
C TYR A 70 -2.16 13.03 -1.60
N GLY A 71 -2.97 12.76 -0.57
CA GLY A 71 -3.42 13.79 0.36
C GLY A 71 -2.27 14.48 1.10
N VAL A 72 -1.31 13.71 1.62
CA VAL A 72 -0.12 14.25 2.29
C VAL A 72 0.78 15.00 1.28
N ALA A 73 1.02 14.43 0.10
CA ALA A 73 1.85 15.06 -0.92
C ALA A 73 1.24 16.38 -1.43
N LYS A 74 -0.09 16.47 -1.53
CA LYS A 74 -0.79 17.71 -1.86
C LYS A 74 -0.67 18.73 -0.73
N ALA A 75 -0.85 18.28 0.52
CA ALA A 75 -0.77 19.14 1.68
C ALA A 75 0.64 19.71 1.91
N GLU A 76 1.71 18.97 1.58
CA GLU A 76 3.10 19.47 1.58
C GLU A 76 3.36 20.51 0.48
N ARG A 77 2.68 20.41 -0.67
CA ARG A 77 2.82 21.38 -1.76
C ARG A 77 2.06 22.68 -1.49
N GLU A 78 0.87 22.58 -0.90
CA GLU A 78 0.03 23.74 -0.58
C GLU A 78 0.55 24.49 0.66
N ASP A 79 1.21 23.79 1.60
CA ASP A 79 1.80 24.40 2.79
C ASP A 79 3.17 23.76 3.12
N PRO A 80 4.25 24.28 2.51
CA PRO A 80 5.62 23.76 2.70
C PRO A 80 6.23 24.05 4.09
N GLY A 81 5.45 24.51 5.07
CA GLY A 81 5.92 24.83 6.42
C GLY A 81 6.04 26.32 6.70
N ARG A 82 4.97 27.10 6.47
CA ARG A 82 4.83 28.47 6.99
C ARG A 82 3.45 28.73 7.57
#